data_AF-A0A8C7JGF1-F1
#
_entry.id   AF-A0A8C7JGF1-F1
#
_cell.length_a   1.000
_cell.length_b   1.000
_cell.length_c   1.000
_cell.angle_alpha   90.00
_cell.angle_beta   90.00
_cell.angle_gamma   90.00
#
_symmetry.space_group_name_H-M   'P 1'
#
loop_
_entity.id
_entity.type
_entity.pdbx_description
1 polymer ?
#
loop_
_entity_poly.entity_id
_entity_poly.type
_entity_poly.pdbx_seq_one_letter_code
_entity_poly.pdbx_strand_id
1 'polypeptide(L)'
;MNILPRGKVSEQLFLQISKLSALQHRAKDMTFIPSIHELSEYVPPLLFGKQPPQAWVTMVTQHMQQVQTLNPHQAKAQFLGLVSAFPMFGSSFFYVQSSSSGSIYAPCILAVNQNGLHFLNKDTHVRPAHTAH
;
A
#
# COMPACT_ATOMS: atom_id res chain seq x y z
N MET A 1 12.67 -2.26 -6.48
CA MET A 1 12.73 -0.82 -6.17
C MET A 1 11.40 -0.21 -6.58
N ASN A 2 10.57 0.25 -5.63
CA ASN A 2 9.42 1.12 -5.89
C ASN A 2 9.01 1.81 -4.58
N ILE A 3 9.84 2.77 -4.18
CA ILE A 3 9.40 3.92 -3.39
C ILE A 3 8.62 4.81 -4.35
N LEU A 4 7.37 5.13 -4.00
CA LEU A 4 6.45 5.94 -4.80
C LEU A 4 7.20 7.10 -5.48
N PRO A 5 7.36 7.09 -6.82
CA PRO A 5 8.01 8.19 -7.51
C PRO A 5 7.18 9.45 -7.34
N ARG A 6 7.82 10.53 -6.91
CA ARG A 6 7.23 11.87 -6.96
C ARG A 6 6.87 12.16 -8.42
N GLY A 7 5.58 12.33 -8.68
CA GLY A 7 5.06 12.90 -9.93
C GLY A 7 4.48 11.85 -10.88
N LYS A 8 3.14 11.82 -10.94
CA LYS A 8 2.27 10.89 -11.68
C LYS A 8 2.16 9.50 -11.05
N VAL A 9 1.10 9.31 -10.27
CA VAL A 9 0.60 7.96 -9.99
C VAL A 9 0.30 7.32 -11.35
N SER A 10 0.97 6.21 -11.66
CA SER A 10 0.75 5.50 -12.92
C SER A 10 -0.60 4.80 -12.91
N GLU A 11 -1.21 4.67 -14.09
CA GLU A 11 -2.42 3.85 -14.27
C GLU A 11 -2.21 2.41 -13.78
N GLN A 12 -1.00 1.89 -13.98
CA GLN A 12 -0.60 0.59 -13.46
C GLN A 12 -0.72 0.49 -11.94
N LEU A 13 -0.40 1.56 -11.19
CA LEU A 13 -0.59 1.55 -9.75
C LEU A 13 -2.07 1.46 -9.38
N PHE A 14 -2.95 2.21 -10.06
CA PHE A 14 -4.39 2.16 -9.81
C PHE A 14 -4.98 0.77 -10.08
N LEU A 15 -4.54 0.12 -11.17
CA LEU A 15 -4.92 -1.27 -11.47
C LEU A 15 -4.42 -2.25 -10.41
N GLN A 16 -3.16 -2.11 -9.97
CA GLN A 16 -2.61 -2.96 -8.90
C GLN A 16 -3.39 -2.81 -7.58
N ILE A 17 -3.68 -1.57 -7.19
CA ILE A 17 -4.45 -1.29 -5.97
C ILE A 17 -5.89 -1.80 -6.11
N SER A 18 -6.52 -1.66 -7.27
CA SER A 18 -7.87 -2.20 -7.51
C SER A 18 -7.91 -3.73 -7.41
N LYS A 19 -6.90 -4.41 -7.94
CA LYS A 19 -6.75 -5.87 -7.78
C LYS A 19 -6.58 -6.28 -6.32
N LEU A 20 -5.75 -5.55 -5.56
CA LEU A 20 -5.56 -5.78 -4.13
C LEU A 20 -6.87 -5.58 -3.35
N SER A 21 -7.63 -4.53 -3.64
CA SER A 21 -8.95 -4.27 -3.04
C SER A 21 -9.94 -5.40 -3.31
N ALA A 22 -10.01 -5.90 -4.56
CA ALA A 22 -10.86 -7.03 -4.92
C ALA A 22 -10.47 -8.31 -4.15
N LEU A 23 -9.18 -8.62 -4.07
CA LEU A 23 -8.66 -9.76 -3.31
C LEU A 23 -8.94 -9.63 -1.81
N GLN A 24 -8.78 -8.43 -1.23
CA GLN A 24 -9.09 -8.17 0.17
C GLN A 24 -10.58 -8.34 0.46
N HIS A 25 -11.46 -7.87 -0.43
CA HIS A 25 -12.91 -8.06 -0.30
C HIS A 25 -13.28 -9.54 -0.33
N ARG A 26 -12.75 -10.30 -1.31
CA ARG A 26 -12.97 -11.75 -1.40
C ARG A 26 -12.38 -12.52 -0.21
N ALA A 27 -11.24 -12.09 0.31
CA ALA A 27 -10.59 -12.65 1.49
C ALA A 27 -11.42 -12.52 2.77
N LYS A 28 -12.29 -11.51 2.84
CA LYS A 28 -13.30 -11.35 3.90
C LYS A 28 -14.59 -12.17 3.65
N ASP A 29 -14.55 -13.06 2.66
CA ASP A 29 -15.67 -13.88 2.18
C ASP A 29 -16.85 -13.09 1.59
N MET A 30 -16.58 -11.86 1.12
CA MET A 30 -17.58 -11.06 0.42
C MET A 30 -17.50 -11.30 -1.10
N THR A 31 -18.65 -11.53 -1.72
CA THR A 31 -18.77 -11.90 -3.14
C THR A 31 -19.46 -10.83 -3.99
N PHE A 32 -20.07 -9.83 -3.34
CA PHE A 32 -20.71 -8.69 -4.00
C PHE A 32 -19.68 -7.63 -4.41
N ILE A 33 -20.12 -6.61 -5.16
CA ILE A 33 -19.25 -5.49 -5.54
C ILE A 33 -19.10 -4.54 -4.33
N PRO A 34 -17.88 -4.22 -3.89
CA PRO A 34 -17.68 -3.31 -2.77
C PRO A 34 -18.24 -1.92 -3.04
N SER A 35 -18.89 -1.35 -2.04
CA SER A 35 -19.38 0.02 -2.05
C SER A 35 -18.23 1.03 -2.03
N ILE A 36 -18.53 2.29 -2.39
CA ILE A 36 -17.55 3.39 -2.32
C ILE A 36 -16.98 3.56 -0.90
N HIS A 37 -17.82 3.38 0.13
CA HIS A 37 -17.39 3.44 1.52
C HIS A 37 -16.35 2.36 1.83
N GLU A 38 -16.62 1.10 1.48
CA GLU A 38 -15.67 0.00 1.67
C GLU A 38 -14.38 0.22 0.87
N LEU A 39 -14.47 0.73 -0.36
CA LEU A 39 -13.30 1.06 -1.17
C LEU A 39 -12.42 2.13 -0.52
N SER A 40 -13.01 3.09 0.20
CA SER A 40 -12.24 4.09 0.94
C SER A 40 -11.44 3.50 2.11
N GLU A 41 -11.85 2.33 2.62
CA GLU A 41 -11.10 1.59 3.65
C GLU A 41 -10.03 0.66 3.05
N TYR A 42 -10.18 0.22 1.80
CA TYR A 42 -9.23 -0.69 1.14
C TYR A 42 -8.12 0.07 0.42
N VAL A 43 -8.48 1.21 -0.19
CA VAL A 43 -7.55 2.04 -0.96
C VAL A 43 -6.87 3.05 -0.04
N PRO A 44 -5.53 3.17 -0.08
CA PRO A 44 -4.82 4.17 0.71
C PRO A 44 -5.37 5.61 0.47
N PRO A 45 -5.59 6.43 1.52
CA PRO A 45 -6.18 7.76 1.39
C PRO A 45 -5.42 8.68 0.39
N LEU A 46 -4.09 8.55 0.34
CA LEU A 46 -3.23 9.30 -0.59
C LEU A 46 -3.51 8.98 -2.07
N LEU A 47 -4.05 7.79 -2.36
CA LEU A 47 -4.38 7.33 -3.71
C LEU A 47 -5.87 7.48 -4.01
N PHE A 48 -6.74 7.30 -3.00
CA PHE A 48 -8.19 7.35 -3.19
C PHE A 48 -8.62 8.67 -3.84
N GLY A 49 -8.11 9.80 -3.34
CA GLY A 49 -8.39 11.13 -3.89
C GLY A 49 -7.73 11.45 -5.25
N LYS A 50 -6.97 10.52 -5.84
CA LYS A 50 -6.34 10.72 -7.17
C LYS A 50 -7.22 10.25 -8.33
N GLN A 51 -8.31 9.54 -8.06
CA GLN A 51 -9.30 9.15 -9.05
C GLN A 51 -10.72 9.38 -8.54
N PRO A 52 -11.71 9.61 -9.42
CA PRO A 52 -13.11 9.64 -9.03
C PRO A 52 -13.50 8.32 -8.35
N PRO A 53 -14.34 8.35 -7.28
CA PRO A 53 -14.77 7.13 -6.60
C PRO A 53 -15.39 6.08 -7.54
N GLN A 54 -16.11 6.52 -8.56
CA GLN A 54 -16.70 5.61 -9.56
C GLN A 54 -15.65 4.87 -10.40
N ALA A 55 -14.52 5.51 -10.71
CA ALA A 55 -13.45 4.85 -11.44
C ALA A 55 -12.86 3.68 -10.64
N TRP A 56 -12.72 3.85 -9.32
CA TRP A 56 -12.33 2.77 -8.41
C TRP A 56 -13.35 1.62 -8.42
N VAL A 57 -14.64 1.92 -8.34
CA VAL A 57 -15.71 0.89 -8.42
C VAL A 57 -15.60 0.11 -9.72
N THR A 58 -15.44 0.80 -10.86
CA THR A 58 -15.30 0.14 -12.17
C THR A 58 -14.09 -0.80 -12.22
N MET A 59 -12.90 -0.32 -11.84
CA MET A 59 -11.68 -1.13 -11.87
C MET A 59 -11.76 -2.33 -10.92
N VAL A 60 -12.30 -2.15 -9.72
CA VAL A 60 -12.47 -3.23 -8.75
C VAL A 60 -13.50 -4.25 -9.23
N THR A 61 -14.60 -3.79 -9.82
CA THR A 61 -15.63 -4.68 -10.42
C THR A 61 -15.05 -5.58 -11.50
N GLN A 62 -14.16 -5.06 -12.34
CA GLN A 62 -13.47 -5.86 -13.36
C GLN A 62 -12.61 -6.98 -12.72
N HIS A 63 -11.89 -6.67 -11.65
CA HIS A 63 -11.12 -7.68 -10.93
C HIS A 63 -11.98 -8.64 -10.11
N MET A 64 -13.16 -8.20 -9.63
CA MET A 64 -14.10 -9.04 -8.89
C MET A 64 -14.54 -10.28 -9.67
N GLN A 65 -14.72 -10.17 -10.99
CA GLN A 65 -15.07 -11.33 -11.84
C GLN A 65 -13.99 -12.42 -11.79
N GLN A 66 -12.71 -12.04 -11.71
CA GLN A 66 -11.59 -12.97 -11.64
C GLN A 66 -11.49 -13.59 -10.23
N VAL A 67 -11.62 -12.78 -9.18
CA VAL A 67 -11.46 -13.26 -7.80
C VAL A 67 -12.67 -14.03 -7.26
N GLN A 68 -13.85 -13.90 -7.88
CA GLN A 68 -15.03 -14.70 -7.51
C GLN A 68 -14.79 -16.21 -7.62
N THR A 69 -13.91 -16.64 -8.53
CA THR A 69 -13.54 -18.06 -8.69
C THR A 69 -12.66 -18.60 -7.55
N LEU A 70 -12.07 -17.71 -6.75
CA LEU A 70 -11.21 -18.08 -5.63
C LEU A 70 -12.06 -18.34 -4.37
N ASN A 71 -11.57 -19.18 -3.47
CA ASN A 71 -12.06 -19.23 -2.09
C ASN A 71 -11.37 -18.16 -1.21
N PRO A 72 -11.87 -17.84 0.00
CA PRO A 72 -11.29 -16.81 0.86
C PRO A 72 -9.81 -17.03 1.19
N HIS A 73 -9.40 -18.29 1.39
CA HIS A 73 -8.02 -18.63 1.73
C HIS A 73 -7.08 -18.39 0.54
N GLN A 74 -7.51 -18.76 -0.67
CA GLN A 74 -6.79 -18.49 -1.91
C GLN A 74 -6.69 -16.98 -2.17
N ALA A 75 -7.77 -16.23 -1.95
CA ALA A 75 -7.75 -14.77 -2.08
C ALA A 75 -6.77 -14.12 -1.08
N LYS A 76 -6.75 -14.58 0.17
CA LYS A 76 -5.75 -14.15 1.18
C LYS A 76 -4.32 -14.47 0.73
N ALA A 77 -4.07 -15.69 0.26
CA ALA A 77 -2.74 -16.09 -0.19
C ALA A 77 -2.27 -15.25 -1.39
N GLN A 78 -3.13 -15.00 -2.38
CA GLN A 78 -2.80 -14.14 -3.51
C GLN A 78 -2.60 -12.68 -3.11
N PHE A 79 -3.44 -12.15 -2.20
CA PHE A 79 -3.27 -10.81 -1.65
C PHE A 79 -1.88 -10.68 -1.01
N LEU A 80 -1.54 -11.59 -0.09
CA LEU A 80 -0.25 -11.62 0.59
C LEU A 80 0.93 -11.74 -0.39
N GLY A 81 0.81 -12.59 -1.41
CA GLY A 81 1.84 -12.75 -2.44
C GLY A 81 2.07 -11.50 -3.30
N LEU A 82 1.03 -10.68 -3.51
CA LEU A 82 1.19 -9.39 -4.21
C LEU A 82 1.80 -8.33 -3.29
N VAL A 83 1.30 -8.21 -2.05
CA VAL A 83 1.83 -7.19 -1.12
C VAL A 83 3.22 -7.54 -0.61
N SER A 84 3.66 -8.80 -0.64
CA SER A 84 5.01 -9.20 -0.21
C SER A 84 6.12 -8.60 -1.07
N ALA A 85 5.81 -8.16 -2.29
CA ALA A 85 6.76 -7.45 -3.15
C ALA A 85 6.95 -5.97 -2.73
N PHE A 86 6.13 -5.46 -1.81
CA PHE A 86 6.24 -4.07 -1.37
C PHE A 86 7.44 -3.88 -0.46
N PRO A 87 8.25 -2.81 -0.64
CA PRO A 87 9.49 -2.62 0.13
C PRO A 87 9.30 -2.59 1.64
N MET A 88 8.12 -2.16 2.09
CA MET A 88 7.78 -2.02 3.51
C MET A 88 6.91 -3.18 4.04
N PHE A 89 6.65 -4.21 3.25
CA PHE A 89 5.91 -5.38 3.72
C PHE A 89 6.63 -6.07 4.87
N GLY A 90 5.87 -6.48 5.90
CA GLY A 90 6.41 -7.12 7.09
C GLY A 90 7.30 -6.19 7.94
N SER A 91 7.20 -4.87 7.77
CA SER A 91 7.96 -3.93 8.59
C SER A 91 7.25 -3.61 9.90
N SER A 92 8.02 -3.52 10.98
CA SER A 92 7.61 -2.87 12.23
C SER A 92 7.99 -1.40 12.17
N PHE A 93 7.04 -0.50 12.46
CA PHE A 93 7.25 0.95 12.38
C PHE A 93 7.33 1.55 13.79
N PHE A 94 8.36 2.36 14.03
CA PHE A 94 8.62 3.04 15.30
C PHE A 94 8.78 4.54 15.07
N TYR A 95 8.15 5.35 15.92
CA TYR A 95 8.37 6.79 15.89
C TYR A 95 9.62 7.14 16.70
N VAL A 96 10.59 7.79 16.05
CA VAL A 96 11.84 8.23 16.67
C VAL A 96 11.75 9.74 16.85
N GLN A 97 11.64 10.17 18.11
CA GLN A 97 11.48 11.59 18.45
C GLN A 97 12.79 12.37 18.40
N SER A 98 13.87 11.76 18.88
CA SER A 98 15.21 12.33 18.89
C SER A 98 16.25 11.25 18.58
N SER A 99 17.38 11.66 18.02
CA SER A 99 18.54 10.82 17.76
C SER A 99 19.77 11.52 18.31
N SER A 100 20.63 10.78 19.01
CA SER A 100 21.97 11.24 19.40
C SER A 100 22.98 11.12 18.26
N SER A 101 22.66 10.36 17.20
CA SER A 101 23.48 10.26 16.00
C SER A 101 23.20 11.42 15.06
N GLY A 102 24.23 12.16 14.66
CA GLY A 102 24.16 13.22 13.65
C GLY A 102 23.80 12.73 12.24
N SER A 103 23.83 11.41 12.01
CA SER A 103 23.47 10.78 10.73
C SER A 103 21.96 10.51 10.57
N ILE A 104 21.16 10.69 11.63
CA ILE A 104 19.72 10.41 11.62
C ILE A 104 18.97 11.70 11.88
N TYR A 105 18.22 12.16 10.88
CA TYR A 105 17.37 13.32 11.02
C TYR A 105 16.07 12.96 11.74
N ALA A 106 15.98 13.31 13.02
CA ALA A 106 14.77 13.17 13.83
C ALA A 106 13.95 14.48 13.84
N PRO A 107 12.61 14.44 14.00
CA PRO A 107 11.78 13.24 14.15
C PRO A 107 11.58 12.45 12.84
N CYS A 108 11.59 11.12 12.94
CA CYS A 108 11.40 10.22 11.79
C CYS A 108 10.66 8.94 12.16
N ILE A 109 10.26 8.18 11.15
CA ILE A 109 9.67 6.85 11.32
C ILE A 109 10.73 5.81 10.94
N LEU A 110 11.10 4.96 11.89
CA LEU A 110 11.98 3.82 11.67
C LEU A 110 11.14 2.60 11.28
N ALA A 111 11.33 2.08 10.06
CA ALA A 111 10.79 0.80 9.63
C ALA A 111 11.87 -0.29 9.72
N VAL A 112 11.56 -1.38 10.41
CA VAL A 112 12.45 -2.55 10.61
C VAL A 112 11.84 -3.75 9.91
N ASN A 113 12.54 -4.35 8.95
CA ASN A 113 12.12 -5.58 8.28
C ASN A 113 13.32 -6.48 7.95
N GLN A 114 13.08 -7.59 7.26
CA GLN A 114 14.12 -8.54 6.84
C GLN A 114 15.23 -7.92 5.95
N ASN A 115 14.95 -6.78 5.31
CA ASN A 115 15.91 -6.04 4.49
C ASN A 115 16.72 -4.99 5.31
N GLY A 116 16.48 -4.90 6.62
CA GLY A 116 17.22 -4.05 7.55
C GLY A 116 16.42 -2.88 8.13
N LEU A 117 17.13 -1.77 8.40
CA LEU A 117 16.60 -0.55 9.01
C LEU A 117 16.35 0.52 7.96
N HIS A 118 15.20 1.20 8.04
CA HIS A 118 14.79 2.22 7.09
C HIS A 118 14.27 3.45 7.82
N PHE A 119 14.96 4.59 7.68
CA PHE A 119 14.51 5.86 8.26
C PHE A 119 13.67 6.61 7.22
N LEU A 120 12.40 6.79 7.52
CA LEU A 120 11.40 7.46 6.69
C LEU A 120 11.11 8.84 7.28
N ASN A 121 10.93 9.84 6.41
CA ASN A 121 10.47 11.15 6.85
C ASN A 121 9.03 11.05 7.39
N LYS A 122 8.73 11.73 8.50
CA LYS A 122 7.44 11.61 9.20
C LYS A 122 6.22 12.05 8.39
N ASP A 123 6.39 12.99 7.47
CA ASP A 123 5.28 13.60 6.73
C ASP A 123 5.10 12.93 5.36
N THR A 124 6.21 12.53 4.74
CA THR A 124 6.19 11.96 3.39
C THR A 124 6.22 10.44 3.38
N HIS A 125 6.58 9.79 4.50
CA HIS A 125 6.79 8.34 4.60
C HIS A 125 7.76 7.77 3.54
N VAL A 126 8.57 8.64 2.92
CA VAL A 126 9.59 8.30 1.92
C VAL A 126 10.95 8.40 2.59
N ARG A 127 11.88 7.53 2.18
CA ARG A 127 13.29 7.68 2.57
C ARG A 127 13.79 9.02 2.04
N PRO A 128 14.33 9.91 2.89
CA PRO A 128 15.03 11.08 2.39
C PRO A 128 16.10 10.62 1.40
N ALA A 129 16.14 11.21 0.22
CA ALA A 129 17.28 11.00 -0.67
C ALA A 129 18.53 11.47 0.11
N HIS A 130 19.53 10.59 0.23
CA HIS A 130 20.77 10.94 0.89
C HIS A 130 21.36 12.21 0.27
N THR A 131 21.50 13.27 1.06
CA THR A 131 22.61 14.21 0.90
C THR A 131 23.61 13.84 1.98
N ALA A 132 24.47 12.87 1.68
CA ALA A 132 25.68 12.65 2.47
C ALA A 132 26.73 13.66 1.95
N HIS A 133 27.19 14.54 2.83
CA HIS A 133 28.49 15.18 2.72
C HIS A 133 29.42 14.52 3.73
#